data_AF-A0A0C2G237-F1
#
_entry.id   AF-A0A0C2G237-F1
#
_cell.length_a   1.000
_cell.length_b   1.000
_cell.length_c   1.000
_cell.angle_alpha   90.00
_cell.angle_beta   90.00
_cell.angle_gamma   90.00
#
_symmetry.space_group_name_H-M   'P 1'
#
loop_
_entity.id
_entity.type
_entity.pdbx_description
1 polymer ?
#
loop_
_entity_poly.entity_id
_entity_poly.type
_entity_poly.pdbx_seq_one_letter_code
_entity_poly.pdbx_strand_id
1 'polypeptide(L)'
;MEVKVNVVERSQERRKSGMVEHVVFSLEPDEEHRAGKRLAYKFKRQTRASSDLEVCDPVQALPLNLKDFSRMFPYHICFNRQMVVEHVESNGGCGERPMDVLGPLVPSPTPGTARASRSVPLGRHLLMEYGLADKKMLKLTELVQLVQPADIQQLTHKSIMTYLNTLFIFQLKHHCKRNEVEKGSSEAFQQPLSLKGQMMPVDGANSIVFLCSPHVTSVRDILNLKLFISDMPMHDATRDLVMLNQSRICQMELK
;
A
#
# COMPACT_ATOMS: atom_id res chain seq x y z
N MET A 1 -13.09 -12.10 33.77
CA MET A 1 -13.43 -10.86 33.05
C MET A 1 -14.45 -11.27 32.03
N GLU A 2 -15.72 -10.93 32.27
CA GLU A 2 -16.82 -11.22 31.34
C GLU A 2 -17.15 -9.95 30.55
N VAL A 3 -17.56 -10.12 29.30
CA VAL A 3 -17.92 -9.03 28.38
C VAL A 3 -19.37 -9.25 27.99
N LYS A 4 -20.20 -8.23 28.19
CA LYS A 4 -21.59 -8.23 27.74
C LYS A 4 -21.61 -7.82 26.26
N VAL A 5 -22.11 -8.69 25.41
CA VAL A 5 -22.24 -8.45 23.97
C VAL A 5 -23.73 -8.27 23.64
N ASN A 6 -24.12 -7.04 23.31
CA ASN A 6 -25.50 -6.77 22.89
C ASN A 6 -25.55 -6.46 21.40
N VAL A 7 -26.59 -6.95 20.73
CA VAL A 7 -26.89 -6.57 19.35
C VAL A 7 -27.62 -5.24 19.38
N VAL A 8 -27.04 -4.22 18.74
CA VAL A 8 -27.61 -2.86 18.63
C VAL A 8 -28.43 -2.74 17.36
N GLU A 9 -27.89 -3.21 16.25
CA GLU A 9 -28.49 -3.03 14.93
C GLU A 9 -28.25 -4.28 14.08
N ARG A 10 -29.23 -4.63 13.25
CA ARG A 10 -29.09 -5.62 12.18
C ARG A 10 -29.59 -5.00 10.89
N SER A 11 -28.74 -5.01 9.87
CA SER A 11 -29.11 -4.61 8.52
C SER A 11 -28.69 -5.67 7.52
N GLN A 12 -29.43 -5.79 6.41
CA GLN A 12 -29.14 -6.76 5.36
C GLN A 12 -28.95 -6.05 4.03
N GLU A 13 -27.90 -6.43 3.31
CA GLU A 13 -27.55 -5.91 2.00
C GLU A 13 -27.50 -7.05 0.98
N ARG A 14 -28.20 -6.90 -0.15
CA ARG A 14 -28.10 -7.85 -1.27
C ARG A 14 -26.85 -7.56 -2.10
N ARG A 15 -25.99 -8.58 -2.25
CA ARG A 15 -24.80 -8.56 -3.10
C ARG A 15 -24.83 -9.70 -4.12
N LYS A 16 -23.91 -9.66 -5.10
CA LYS A 16 -23.78 -10.72 -6.11
C LYS A 16 -23.36 -12.08 -5.52
N SER A 17 -22.61 -12.07 -4.42
CA SER A 17 -22.19 -13.26 -3.69
C SER A 17 -23.25 -13.81 -2.74
N GLY A 18 -24.38 -13.12 -2.57
CA GLY A 18 -25.45 -13.50 -1.65
C GLY A 18 -25.95 -12.32 -0.80
N MET A 19 -26.79 -12.61 0.18
CA MET A 19 -27.19 -11.62 1.19
C MET A 19 -26.10 -11.51 2.26
N VAL A 20 -25.66 -10.28 2.54
CA VAL A 20 -24.72 -9.99 3.61
C VAL A 20 -25.47 -9.28 4.73
N GLU A 21 -25.41 -9.85 5.93
CA GLU A 21 -25.97 -9.24 7.13
C GLU A 21 -24.87 -8.48 7.88
N HIS A 22 -25.10 -7.20 8.17
CA HIS A 22 -24.26 -6.38 9.02
C HIS A 22 -24.91 -6.28 10.39
N VAL A 23 -24.23 -6.79 11.41
CA VAL A 23 -24.70 -6.74 12.79
C VAL A 23 -23.77 -5.83 13.58
N VAL A 24 -24.35 -4.77 14.17
CA VAL A 24 -23.62 -3.87 15.07
C VAL A 24 -23.74 -4.43 16.48
N PHE A 25 -22.60 -4.71 17.09
CA PHE A 25 -22.52 -5.16 18.48
C PHE A 25 -22.01 -4.04 19.37
N SER A 26 -22.67 -3.79 20.49
CA SER A 26 -22.09 -3.04 21.60
C SER A 26 -21.41 -4.01 22.55
N LEU A 27 -20.12 -3.80 22.77
CA LEU A 27 -19.32 -4.56 23.73
C LEU A 27 -19.20 -3.73 25.01
N GLU A 28 -19.83 -4.19 26.09
CA GLU A 28 -19.78 -3.54 27.39
C GLU A 28 -19.01 -4.39 28.42
N PRO A 29 -18.25 -3.75 29.32
CA PRO A 29 -17.71 -4.44 30.49
C PRO A 29 -18.82 -5.02 31.36
N ASP A 30 -18.52 -6.12 32.02
CA ASP A 30 -19.33 -6.56 33.15
C ASP A 30 -19.32 -5.53 34.31
N GLU A 31 -20.32 -5.61 35.20
CA GLU A 31 -20.60 -4.60 36.23
C GLU A 31 -19.41 -4.32 37.16
N GLU A 32 -18.56 -5.31 37.43
CA GLU A 32 -17.36 -5.12 38.26
C GLU A 32 -16.25 -4.31 37.58
N HIS A 33 -16.32 -4.22 36.25
CA HIS A 33 -15.32 -3.65 35.34
C HIS A 33 -15.80 -2.35 34.67
N ARG A 34 -17.02 -1.89 34.99
CA ARG A 34 -17.57 -0.60 34.54
C ARG A 34 -16.83 0.58 35.20
N ALA A 35 -16.80 1.74 34.54
CA ALA A 35 -16.19 2.95 35.06
C ALA A 35 -16.69 3.29 36.48
N GLY A 36 -15.78 3.52 37.43
CA GLY A 36 -16.10 3.78 38.84
C GLY A 36 -16.09 2.55 39.77
N LYS A 37 -15.78 1.35 39.26
CA LYS A 37 -15.72 0.10 40.05
C LYS A 37 -14.28 -0.38 40.27
N ARG A 38 -14.09 -1.25 41.26
CA ARG A 38 -12.75 -1.71 41.73
C ARG A 38 -11.90 -2.32 40.60
N LEU A 39 -12.51 -2.99 39.63
CA LEU A 39 -11.79 -3.64 38.53
C LEU A 39 -11.89 -2.85 37.20
N ALA A 40 -12.38 -1.61 37.22
CA ALA A 40 -12.51 -0.76 36.04
C ALA A 40 -11.18 -0.57 35.29
N TYR A 41 -10.06 -0.53 36.04
CA TYR A 41 -8.71 -0.40 35.47
C TYR A 41 -8.31 -1.59 34.57
N LYS A 42 -8.89 -2.78 34.77
CA LYS A 42 -8.64 -3.97 33.93
C LYS A 42 -9.41 -3.95 32.61
N PHE A 43 -10.46 -3.14 32.50
CA PHE A 43 -11.20 -2.92 31.25
C PHE A 43 -10.78 -1.62 30.56
N LYS A 44 -9.89 -0.84 31.17
CA LYS A 44 -9.34 0.35 30.55
C LYS A 44 -8.69 -0.12 29.26
N ARG A 45 -9.36 0.19 28.16
CA ARG A 45 -8.97 -0.15 26.82
C ARG A 45 -7.56 0.42 26.64
N GLN A 46 -6.54 -0.43 26.73
CA GLN A 46 -5.28 -0.25 25.99
C GLN A 46 -5.51 -0.55 24.50
N THR A 47 -6.73 -0.43 24.00
CA THR A 47 -6.85 0.01 22.62
C THR A 47 -6.24 1.41 22.64
N ARG A 48 -5.18 1.65 21.88
CA ARG A 48 -4.87 2.98 21.36
C ARG A 48 -6.19 3.54 20.84
N ALA A 49 -6.88 4.23 21.72
CA ALA A 49 -8.14 4.82 21.38
C ALA A 49 -7.72 5.94 20.45
N SER A 50 -8.25 5.90 19.25
CA SER A 50 -8.41 7.03 18.33
C SER A 50 -9.17 8.22 18.95
N SER A 51 -9.23 8.32 20.29
CA SER A 51 -9.66 9.46 21.08
C SER A 51 -8.51 10.18 21.76
N ASP A 52 -7.29 9.66 21.71
CA ASP A 52 -6.12 10.53 21.68
C ASP A 52 -6.04 11.09 20.25
N LEU A 53 -6.97 12.01 19.93
CA LEU A 53 -6.47 13.28 19.44
C LEU A 53 -5.56 13.77 20.57
N GLU A 54 -4.31 13.28 20.55
CA GLU A 54 -3.24 14.21 20.80
C GLU A 54 -3.63 15.39 19.91
N VAL A 55 -3.96 16.50 20.56
CA VAL A 55 -3.70 17.80 19.97
C VAL A 55 -2.26 17.64 19.51
N CYS A 56 -2.06 17.26 18.24
CA CYS A 56 -0.75 17.18 17.66
C CYS A 56 -0.27 18.61 17.78
N ASP A 57 0.52 18.84 18.83
CA ASP A 57 1.31 20.03 18.96
C ASP A 57 1.96 20.19 17.58
N PRO A 58 1.73 21.29 16.85
CA PRO A 58 2.06 21.39 15.42
C PRO A 58 3.58 21.35 15.14
N VAL A 59 4.39 20.92 16.11
CA VAL A 59 5.85 20.92 16.13
C VAL A 59 6.44 19.59 16.63
N GLN A 60 5.67 18.49 16.78
CA GLN A 60 6.33 17.17 16.82
C GLN A 60 6.80 16.82 15.41
N ALA A 61 8.05 17.20 15.11
CA ALA A 61 8.75 16.73 13.94
C ALA A 61 8.73 15.19 13.96
N LEU A 62 7.93 14.59 13.08
CA LEU A 62 7.94 13.15 12.90
C LEU A 62 9.38 12.73 12.60
N PRO A 63 9.90 11.66 13.24
CA PRO A 63 11.27 11.20 13.04
C PRO A 63 11.52 10.71 11.61
N LEU A 64 10.46 10.57 10.80
CA LEU A 64 10.49 10.17 9.42
C LEU A 64 9.97 11.31 8.56
N ASN A 65 10.80 11.77 7.62
CA ASN A 65 10.34 12.64 6.54
C ASN A 65 9.72 11.79 5.41
N LEU A 66 9.04 12.44 4.48
CA LEU A 66 8.38 11.76 3.36
C LEU A 66 9.38 10.94 2.52
N LYS A 67 10.60 11.44 2.30
CA LYS A 67 11.63 10.73 1.53
C LYS A 67 12.10 9.45 2.21
N ASP A 68 12.16 9.44 3.54
CA ASP A 68 12.50 8.24 4.30
C ASP A 68 11.34 7.24 4.28
N PHE A 69 10.10 7.70 4.43
CA PHE A 69 8.91 6.86 4.28
C PHE A 69 8.87 6.18 2.90
N SER A 70 9.08 6.96 1.85
CA SER A 70 9.22 6.53 0.45
C SER A 70 10.26 5.43 0.24
N ARG A 71 11.43 5.57 0.89
CA ARG A 71 12.50 4.56 0.83
C ARG A 71 12.17 3.29 1.61
N MET A 72 11.47 3.43 2.74
CA MET A 72 11.09 2.31 3.58
C MET A 72 9.94 1.50 2.96
N PHE A 73 8.95 2.18 2.40
CA PHE A 73 7.77 1.56 1.79
C PHE A 73 7.75 1.85 0.30
N PRO A 74 8.58 1.17 -0.49
CA PRO A 74 8.72 1.47 -1.90
C PRO A 74 7.43 1.22 -2.69
N TYR A 75 6.54 0.34 -2.23
CA TYR A 75 5.26 0.06 -2.86
C TYR A 75 4.13 0.67 -2.03
N HIS A 76 3.72 1.88 -2.41
CA HIS A 76 2.54 2.49 -1.81
C HIS A 76 1.83 3.42 -2.78
N ILE A 77 0.51 3.56 -2.59
CA ILE A 77 -0.34 4.42 -3.41
C ILE A 77 -1.17 5.28 -2.46
N CYS A 78 -0.98 6.59 -2.49
CA CYS A 78 -1.79 7.58 -1.79
C CYS A 78 -2.79 8.21 -2.74
N PHE A 79 -4.06 8.26 -2.34
CA PHE A 79 -5.14 8.88 -3.11
C PHE A 79 -6.18 9.52 -2.20
N ASN A 80 -6.86 10.55 -2.68
CA ASN A 80 -7.89 11.26 -1.93
C ASN A 80 -9.28 10.63 -2.03
N ARG A 81 -10.24 11.22 -1.31
CA ARG A 81 -11.67 10.86 -1.35
C ARG A 81 -12.28 10.82 -2.76
N GLN A 82 -11.77 11.61 -3.70
CA GLN A 82 -12.23 11.64 -5.09
C GLN A 82 -11.60 10.54 -5.95
N MET A 83 -10.85 9.60 -5.33
CA MET A 83 -10.09 8.55 -5.99
C MET A 83 -9.00 9.10 -6.92
N VAL A 84 -8.55 10.33 -6.68
CA VAL A 84 -7.45 10.94 -7.41
C VAL A 84 -6.16 10.60 -6.68
N VAL A 85 -5.21 10.07 -7.44
CA VAL A 85 -3.90 9.69 -6.96
C VAL A 85 -3.09 10.96 -6.65
N GLU A 86 -2.62 11.06 -5.41
CA GLU A 86 -1.84 12.19 -4.92
C GLU A 86 -0.34 11.88 -4.94
N HIS A 87 0.02 10.65 -4.57
CA HIS A 87 1.41 10.20 -4.49
C HIS A 87 1.49 8.70 -4.72
N VAL A 88 2.47 8.24 -5.51
CA VAL A 88 2.64 6.81 -5.83
C VAL A 88 4.10 6.48 -5.95
N GLU A 89 4.57 5.50 -5.19
CA GLU A 89 5.92 4.97 -5.39
C GLU A 89 5.90 3.48 -5.67
N SER A 90 6.84 3.09 -6.53
CA SER A 90 7.34 1.73 -6.72
C SER A 90 8.83 1.87 -6.94
N ASN A 91 9.60 1.00 -6.31
CA ASN A 91 11.01 0.84 -6.63
C ASN A 91 11.15 -0.09 -7.84
N GLY A 92 10.68 0.35 -9.01
CA GLY A 92 10.83 -0.35 -10.28
C GLY A 92 12.12 0.05 -10.97
N GLY A 93 13.28 -0.17 -10.34
CA GLY A 93 14.58 0.41 -10.68
C GLY A 93 14.81 0.87 -12.13
N CYS A 94 15.05 2.17 -12.32
CA CYS A 94 15.90 2.70 -13.38
C CYS A 94 16.41 4.09 -12.99
N GLY A 95 17.31 4.13 -12.01
CA GLY A 95 18.45 5.01 -12.11
C GLY A 95 19.57 4.12 -12.62
N GLU A 96 20.14 4.45 -13.77
CA GLU A 96 21.47 3.99 -14.15
C GLU A 96 22.33 4.05 -12.88
N ARG A 97 22.89 2.91 -12.46
CA ARG A 97 24.07 2.98 -11.60
C ARG A 97 25.21 3.27 -12.58
N PRO A 98 25.78 4.48 -12.63
CA PRO A 98 27.07 4.60 -13.27
C PRO A 98 27.99 3.68 -12.47
N MET A 99 28.58 2.72 -13.17
CA MET A 99 29.85 2.16 -12.72
C MET A 99 30.82 3.35 -12.71
N ASP A 100 30.98 4.02 -11.57
CA ASP A 100 31.98 5.06 -11.40
C ASP A 100 33.38 4.42 -11.43
N VAL A 101 33.85 4.22 -12.66
CA VAL A 101 35.26 4.11 -13.01
C VAL A 101 35.85 5.52 -12.90
N LEU A 102 36.95 5.62 -12.15
CA LEU A 102 37.85 6.77 -12.01
C LEU A 102 37.83 7.78 -13.18
N GLY A 103 37.60 9.07 -12.88
CA GLY A 103 37.94 10.19 -13.79
C GLY A 103 37.47 11.56 -13.28
N PRO A 104 38.21 12.67 -13.54
CA PRO A 104 38.40 13.73 -12.54
C PRO A 104 37.52 15.00 -12.66
N LEU A 105 37.41 15.65 -11.49
CA LEU A 105 36.99 17.02 -11.15
C LEU A 105 37.19 18.12 -12.22
N VAL A 106 36.10 18.85 -12.56
CA VAL A 106 36.10 20.26 -13.06
C VAL A 106 34.75 20.95 -12.68
N PRO A 107 34.69 22.28 -12.41
CA PRO A 107 33.86 22.85 -11.35
C PRO A 107 32.55 23.56 -11.78
N SER A 108 31.79 23.93 -10.74
CA SER A 108 30.46 24.55 -10.64
C SER A 108 30.18 25.86 -11.42
N PRO A 109 28.91 26.16 -11.76
CA PRO A 109 28.44 27.52 -11.99
C PRO A 109 27.64 28.11 -10.79
N THR A 110 27.77 29.42 -10.63
CA THR A 110 27.25 30.32 -9.59
C THR A 110 25.72 30.56 -9.61
N PRO A 111 25.13 31.06 -8.50
CA PRO A 111 23.68 31.09 -8.29
C PRO A 111 23.01 32.40 -8.74
N GLY A 112 21.86 32.28 -9.41
CA GLY A 112 21.04 33.43 -9.82
C GLY A 112 19.58 33.08 -10.05
N THR A 113 18.75 33.36 -9.03
CA THR A 113 17.33 33.77 -9.10
C THR A 113 16.35 33.02 -10.02
N ALA A 114 15.56 32.12 -9.42
CA ALA A 114 14.09 32.12 -9.54
C ALA A 114 13.47 31.28 -8.41
N ARG A 115 12.86 31.95 -7.43
CA ARG A 115 12.06 31.35 -6.36
C ARG A 115 10.69 30.97 -6.94
N ALA A 116 10.59 29.77 -7.50
CA ALA A 116 9.30 29.12 -7.76
C ALA A 116 9.02 28.12 -6.63
N SER A 117 7.83 28.23 -6.07
CA SER A 117 7.31 27.43 -4.96
C SER A 117 7.54 25.93 -5.21
N ARG A 118 8.28 25.29 -4.31
CA ARG A 118 8.67 23.88 -4.37
C ARG A 118 7.48 22.99 -4.00
N SER A 119 6.86 22.35 -4.98
CA SER A 119 6.20 21.06 -4.78
C SER A 119 7.10 19.98 -5.37
N VAL A 120 7.85 19.30 -4.51
CA VAL A 120 8.79 18.24 -4.91
C VAL A 120 7.95 17.05 -5.44
N PRO A 121 8.13 16.60 -6.70
CA PRO A 121 7.34 15.51 -7.23
C PRO A 121 7.97 14.18 -6.79
N LEU A 122 7.70 13.76 -5.56
CA LEU A 122 7.85 12.36 -5.17
C LEU A 122 6.73 11.57 -5.88
N GLY A 123 7.07 10.40 -6.41
CA GLY A 123 6.16 9.53 -7.15
C GLY A 123 6.32 9.50 -8.68
N ARG A 124 7.35 10.15 -9.22
CA ARG A 124 7.62 10.16 -10.68
C ARG A 124 7.95 8.79 -11.26
N HIS A 125 8.37 7.82 -10.44
CA HIS A 125 8.90 6.54 -10.91
C HIS A 125 7.85 5.64 -11.55
N LEU A 126 6.74 5.35 -10.85
CA LEU A 126 5.63 4.58 -11.44
C LEU A 126 4.95 5.33 -12.59
N LEU A 127 4.77 6.65 -12.49
CA LEU A 127 4.16 7.42 -13.57
C LEU A 127 5.03 7.38 -14.85
N MET A 128 6.36 7.42 -14.73
CA MET A 128 7.26 7.34 -15.88
C MET A 128 7.35 5.91 -16.45
N GLU A 129 7.40 4.91 -15.57
CA GLU A 129 7.52 3.50 -15.95
C GLU A 129 6.26 2.96 -16.64
N TYR A 130 5.08 3.49 -16.29
CA TYR A 130 3.78 3.10 -16.86
C TYR A 130 3.21 4.14 -17.84
N GLY A 131 3.97 5.17 -18.24
CA GLY A 131 3.59 6.12 -19.28
C GLY A 131 2.44 7.08 -18.90
N LEU A 132 2.27 7.37 -17.61
CA LEU A 132 1.21 8.20 -17.06
C LEU A 132 1.68 9.62 -16.67
N ALA A 133 2.95 9.95 -16.95
CA ALA A 133 3.57 11.22 -16.56
C ALA A 133 2.90 12.48 -17.13
N ASP A 134 2.20 12.36 -18.27
CA ASP A 134 1.57 13.50 -18.95
C ASP A 134 0.14 13.82 -18.44
N LYS A 135 -0.41 12.99 -17.54
CA LYS A 135 -1.75 13.19 -17.00
C LYS A 135 -1.75 14.21 -15.86
N LYS A 136 -2.43 15.34 -16.05
CA LYS A 136 -2.65 16.37 -15.00
C LYS A 136 -3.40 15.84 -13.78
N MET A 137 -4.22 14.80 -13.96
CA MET A 137 -5.00 14.15 -12.90
C MET A 137 -5.15 12.67 -13.24
N LEU A 138 -4.70 11.80 -12.34
CA LEU A 138 -4.78 10.35 -12.50
C LEU A 138 -5.77 9.77 -11.51
N LYS A 139 -6.82 9.12 -11.99
CA LYS A 139 -7.74 8.37 -11.12
C LYS A 139 -7.15 7.01 -10.78
N LEU A 140 -7.37 6.54 -9.55
CA LEU A 140 -6.90 5.22 -9.09
C LEU A 140 -7.42 4.11 -10.01
N THR A 141 -8.66 4.22 -10.47
CA THR A 141 -9.29 3.25 -11.38
C THR A 141 -8.67 3.23 -12.78
N GLU A 142 -7.89 4.23 -13.17
CA GLU A 142 -7.11 4.21 -14.42
C GLU A 142 -5.77 3.51 -14.23
N LEU A 143 -5.21 3.56 -13.02
CA LEU A 143 -3.93 2.92 -12.68
C LEU A 143 -4.11 1.42 -12.37
N VAL A 144 -5.12 1.09 -11.56
CA VAL A 144 -5.34 -0.27 -11.05
C VAL A 144 -6.74 -0.80 -11.34
N GLN A 145 -6.83 -2.12 -11.37
CA GLN A 145 -8.05 -2.91 -11.32
C GLN A 145 -8.13 -3.65 -9.99
N LEU A 146 -9.27 -3.57 -9.32
CA LEU A 146 -9.54 -4.35 -8.11
C LEU A 146 -9.71 -5.83 -8.46
N VAL A 147 -8.93 -6.69 -7.83
CA VAL A 147 -9.03 -8.16 -7.92
C VAL A 147 -9.70 -8.72 -6.67
N GLN A 148 -9.31 -8.22 -5.48
CA GLN A 148 -9.92 -8.59 -4.20
C GLN A 148 -10.04 -7.37 -3.28
N PRO A 149 -11.11 -7.28 -2.47
CA PRO A 149 -12.28 -8.18 -2.40
C PRO A 149 -13.17 -8.14 -3.65
N ALA A 150 -13.68 -9.30 -4.09
CA ALA A 150 -14.45 -9.44 -5.34
C ALA A 150 -15.92 -8.98 -5.23
N ASP A 151 -16.42 -8.79 -4.01
CA ASP A 151 -17.79 -8.33 -3.73
C ASP A 151 -17.96 -6.81 -3.88
N ILE A 152 -16.86 -6.06 -3.97
CA ILE A 152 -16.86 -4.63 -4.29
C ILE A 152 -17.13 -4.44 -5.79
N GLN A 153 -18.30 -3.93 -6.13
CA GLN A 153 -18.69 -3.67 -7.53
C GLN A 153 -18.07 -2.39 -8.11
N GLN A 154 -17.96 -1.35 -7.29
CA GLN A 154 -17.42 -0.05 -7.68
C GLN A 154 -16.38 0.39 -6.66
N LEU A 155 -15.16 0.65 -7.15
CA LEU A 155 -14.07 1.15 -6.31
C LEU A 155 -14.30 2.62 -5.97
N THR A 156 -14.90 2.87 -4.80
CA THR A 156 -15.19 4.20 -4.26
C THR A 156 -14.55 4.37 -2.89
N HIS A 157 -14.37 5.60 -2.43
CA HIS A 157 -13.86 5.87 -1.08
C HIS A 157 -14.75 5.21 -0.02
N LYS A 158 -16.09 5.33 -0.14
CA LYS A 158 -17.04 4.72 0.80
C LYS A 158 -16.89 3.20 0.84
N SER A 159 -16.79 2.54 -0.31
CA SER A 159 -16.59 1.08 -0.33
C SER A 159 -15.27 0.72 0.35
N ILE A 160 -14.17 1.43 0.07
CA ILE A 160 -12.88 1.11 0.71
C ILE A 160 -12.97 1.24 2.24
N MET A 161 -13.62 2.29 2.74
CA MET A 161 -13.83 2.48 4.18
C MET A 161 -14.66 1.37 4.83
N THR A 162 -15.66 0.83 4.11
CA THR A 162 -16.46 -0.32 4.59
C THR A 162 -15.61 -1.59 4.74
N TYR A 163 -14.62 -1.80 3.86
CA TYR A 163 -13.75 -2.98 3.86
C TYR A 163 -12.34 -2.69 4.39
N LEU A 164 -12.17 -1.64 5.19
CA LEU A 164 -10.85 -1.15 5.63
C LEU A 164 -9.99 -2.23 6.30
N ASN A 165 -10.62 -3.13 7.05
CA ASN A 165 -9.94 -4.22 7.75
C ASN A 165 -9.68 -5.46 6.88
N THR A 166 -9.97 -5.40 5.57
CA THR A 166 -9.70 -6.49 4.63
C THR A 166 -8.43 -6.22 3.82
N LEU A 167 -7.84 -7.29 3.28
CA LEU A 167 -6.73 -7.18 2.35
C LEU A 167 -7.26 -6.85 0.95
N PHE A 168 -6.61 -5.90 0.31
CA PHE A 168 -6.89 -5.51 -1.07
C PHE A 168 -5.81 -6.08 -1.99
N ILE A 169 -6.25 -6.59 -3.14
CA ILE A 169 -5.36 -6.96 -4.24
C ILE A 169 -5.74 -6.11 -5.44
N PHE A 170 -4.78 -5.30 -5.91
CA PHE A 170 -4.90 -4.49 -7.09
C PHE A 170 -3.96 -4.98 -8.18
N GLN A 171 -4.48 -5.14 -9.39
CA GLN A 171 -3.69 -5.41 -10.58
C GLN A 171 -3.44 -4.10 -11.33
N LEU A 172 -2.20 -3.81 -11.67
CA LEU A 172 -1.85 -2.65 -12.48
C LEU A 172 -2.32 -2.87 -13.92
N LYS A 173 -2.99 -1.86 -14.50
CA LYS A 173 -3.59 -1.93 -15.84
C LYS A 173 -2.58 -1.73 -16.96
N HIS A 174 -1.57 -0.91 -16.72
CA HIS A 174 -0.54 -0.62 -17.70
C HIS A 174 0.61 -1.63 -17.58
N HIS A 175 1.34 -1.86 -18.66
CA HIS A 175 2.54 -2.70 -18.64
C HIS A 175 3.75 -1.87 -18.23
N CYS A 176 4.66 -2.44 -17.41
CA CYS A 176 5.97 -1.83 -17.16
C CYS A 176 6.74 -1.70 -18.48
N LYS A 177 7.40 -0.57 -18.72
CA LYS A 177 8.38 -0.43 -19.82
C LYS A 177 9.51 -1.46 -19.77
N ARG A 178 9.86 -1.95 -18.57
CA ARG A 178 10.79 -3.08 -18.35
C ARG A 178 10.34 -4.38 -19.04
N ASN A 179 9.05 -4.49 -19.38
CA ASN A 179 8.51 -5.62 -20.09
C ASN A 179 8.56 -5.46 -21.61
N GLU A 180 8.89 -4.28 -22.18
CA GLU A 180 9.03 -4.11 -23.62
C GLU A 180 10.01 -5.14 -24.17
N VAL A 181 9.48 -6.01 -25.03
CA VAL A 181 10.23 -7.04 -25.74
C VAL A 181 10.75 -6.37 -27.01
N GLU A 182 12.03 -6.55 -27.34
CA GLU A 182 12.52 -6.21 -28.68
C GLU A 182 11.62 -6.87 -29.72
N LYS A 183 11.22 -6.10 -30.74
CA LYS A 183 10.33 -6.57 -31.81
C LYS A 183 10.89 -7.85 -32.45
N GLY A 184 10.36 -9.03 -32.09
CA GLY A 184 10.72 -10.27 -32.76
C GLY A 184 10.62 -11.59 -31.98
N SER A 185 10.45 -11.59 -30.65
CA SER A 185 10.29 -12.86 -29.92
C SER A 185 8.82 -13.17 -29.61
N SER A 186 8.41 -14.40 -29.92
CA SER A 186 7.05 -14.92 -29.78
C SER A 186 6.62 -15.22 -28.33
N GLU A 187 7.23 -14.58 -27.33
CA GLU A 187 7.04 -14.90 -25.89
C GLU A 187 6.42 -13.74 -25.08
N ALA A 188 5.52 -12.95 -25.66
CA ALA A 188 4.89 -11.84 -24.95
C ALA A 188 3.64 -12.26 -24.15
N PHE A 189 3.75 -13.25 -23.25
CA PHE A 189 2.77 -13.40 -22.16
C PHE A 189 3.20 -12.53 -20.97
N GLN A 190 2.94 -11.23 -21.08
CA GLN A 190 3.25 -10.30 -19.99
C GLN A 190 2.15 -10.35 -18.93
N GLN A 191 2.40 -11.10 -17.84
CA GLN A 191 1.50 -11.08 -16.70
C GLN A 191 1.52 -9.68 -16.04
N PRO A 192 0.36 -9.05 -15.79
CA PRO A 192 0.31 -7.75 -15.11
C PRO A 192 0.70 -7.87 -13.64
N LEU A 193 1.47 -6.90 -13.13
CA LEU A 193 1.86 -6.84 -11.72
C LEU A 193 0.63 -6.65 -10.85
N SER A 194 0.46 -7.55 -9.88
CA SER A 194 -0.55 -7.42 -8.83
C SER A 194 0.12 -7.02 -7.52
N LEU A 195 -0.49 -6.10 -6.79
CA LEU A 195 -0.05 -5.57 -5.51
C LEU A 195 -1.07 -5.97 -4.45
N LYS A 196 -0.60 -6.56 -3.36
CA LYS A 196 -1.43 -6.99 -2.23
C LYS A 196 -1.09 -6.15 -1.01
N GLY A 197 -2.11 -5.62 -0.34
CA GLY A 197 -1.87 -4.67 0.74
C GLY A 197 -3.10 -4.32 1.57
N GLN A 198 -2.92 -3.33 2.44
CA GLN A 198 -3.96 -2.78 3.31
C GLN A 198 -4.18 -1.30 3.05
N MET A 199 -5.39 -0.84 3.35
CA MET A 199 -5.80 0.55 3.21
C MET A 199 -5.68 1.25 4.56
N MET A 200 -4.95 2.36 4.60
CA MET A 200 -4.73 3.15 5.80
C MET A 200 -5.27 4.57 5.57
N PRO A 201 -6.41 4.95 6.16
CA PRO A 201 -6.88 6.33 6.09
C PRO A 201 -5.93 7.24 6.87
N VAL A 202 -5.63 8.39 6.30
CA VAL A 202 -4.80 9.45 6.88
C VAL A 202 -5.54 10.78 6.78
N ASP A 203 -5.06 11.80 7.51
CA ASP A 203 -5.64 13.15 7.50
C ASP A 203 -7.17 13.16 7.72
N GLY A 204 -7.63 12.56 8.82
CA GLY A 204 -9.07 12.46 9.10
C GLY A 204 -9.87 11.71 8.02
N ALA A 205 -9.23 10.75 7.36
CA ALA A 205 -9.76 9.99 6.22
C ALA A 205 -10.06 10.85 4.97
N ASN A 206 -9.34 11.96 4.76
CA ASN A 206 -9.39 12.71 3.50
C ASN A 206 -8.57 12.03 2.40
N SER A 207 -7.51 11.33 2.80
CA SER A 207 -6.68 10.52 1.92
C SER A 207 -6.53 9.11 2.48
N ILE A 208 -6.24 8.16 1.60
CA ILE A 208 -5.97 6.76 1.93
C ILE A 208 -4.62 6.40 1.34
N VAL A 209 -3.77 5.81 2.17
CA VAL A 209 -2.52 5.18 1.76
C VAL A 209 -2.75 3.68 1.65
N PHE A 210 -2.62 3.14 0.44
CA PHE A 210 -2.52 1.72 0.19
C PHE A 210 -1.06 1.29 0.37
N LEU A 211 -0.77 0.65 1.50
CA LEU A 211 0.54 0.03 1.78
C LEU A 211 0.51 -1.39 1.26
N CYS A 212 1.44 -1.74 0.38
CA CYS A 212 1.36 -2.99 -0.35
C CYS A 212 2.73 -3.61 -0.65
N SER A 213 2.68 -4.85 -1.12
CA SER A 213 3.83 -5.59 -1.62
C SER A 213 3.43 -6.31 -2.92
N PRO A 214 4.39 -6.63 -3.81
CA PRO A 214 4.12 -7.47 -4.97
C PRO A 214 3.42 -8.77 -4.55
N HIS A 215 2.37 -9.13 -5.27
CA HIS A 215 1.63 -10.36 -5.02
C HIS A 215 2.34 -11.53 -5.73
N VAL A 216 3.40 -12.02 -5.10
CA VAL A 216 4.23 -13.13 -5.58
C VAL A 216 4.41 -14.17 -4.48
N THR A 217 4.51 -15.44 -4.87
CA THR A 217 4.68 -16.56 -3.91
C THR A 217 5.85 -17.46 -4.25
N SER A 218 6.31 -17.44 -5.50
CA SER A 218 7.41 -18.26 -6.00
C SER A 218 8.47 -17.41 -6.72
N VAL A 219 9.69 -17.96 -6.85
CA VAL A 219 10.75 -17.35 -7.66
C VAL A 219 10.32 -17.25 -9.13
N ARG A 220 9.50 -18.20 -9.60
CA ARG A 220 8.96 -18.18 -10.96
C ARG A 220 8.05 -16.98 -11.19
N ASP A 221 7.22 -16.62 -10.22
CA ASP A 221 6.35 -15.44 -10.31
C ASP A 221 7.17 -14.16 -10.48
N ILE A 222 8.25 -14.04 -9.68
CA ILE A 222 9.19 -12.91 -9.76
C ILE A 222 9.82 -12.83 -11.15
N LEU A 223 10.29 -13.95 -11.69
CA LEU A 223 10.89 -14.02 -13.03
C LEU A 223 9.89 -13.65 -14.13
N ASN A 224 8.65 -14.18 -14.06
CA ASN A 224 7.59 -13.89 -15.03
C ASN A 224 7.20 -12.41 -15.04
N LEU A 225 7.23 -11.76 -13.87
CA LEU A 225 6.98 -10.32 -13.73
C LEU A 225 8.22 -9.47 -14.01
N LYS A 226 9.34 -10.09 -14.37
CA LYS A 226 10.67 -9.46 -14.51
C LYS A 226 11.04 -8.61 -13.29
N LEU A 227 10.66 -9.03 -12.10
CA LEU A 227 11.07 -8.39 -10.84
C LEU A 227 12.39 -8.99 -10.35
N PHE A 228 13.08 -8.28 -9.47
CA PHE A 228 14.19 -8.82 -8.70
C PHE A 228 13.82 -8.97 -7.23
N ILE A 229 14.48 -9.88 -6.53
CA ILE A 229 14.39 -10.00 -5.06
C ILE A 229 14.78 -8.68 -4.37
N SER A 230 15.72 -7.92 -4.97
CA SER A 230 16.13 -6.60 -4.48
C SER A 230 15.03 -5.54 -4.56
N ASP A 231 14.03 -5.75 -5.41
CA ASP A 231 12.92 -4.80 -5.57
C ASP A 231 11.96 -4.88 -4.37
N MET A 232 12.07 -5.92 -3.52
CA MET A 232 11.40 -6.02 -2.22
C MET A 232 12.37 -5.67 -1.07
N PRO A 233 12.00 -4.76 -0.16
CA PRO A 233 12.79 -4.45 1.02
C PRO A 233 13.13 -5.67 1.87
N MET A 234 14.24 -5.60 2.61
CA MET A 234 14.65 -6.66 3.55
C MET A 234 13.62 -6.97 4.62
N HIS A 235 12.80 -5.98 5.00
CA HIS A 235 11.77 -6.10 6.03
C HIS A 235 10.40 -6.51 5.45
N ASP A 236 10.29 -6.67 4.12
CA ASP A 236 9.06 -7.12 3.48
C ASP A 236 8.92 -8.65 3.63
N ALA A 237 7.86 -9.09 4.31
CA ALA A 237 7.61 -10.51 4.56
C ALA A 237 7.38 -11.33 3.28
N THR A 238 6.94 -10.71 2.17
CA THR A 238 6.80 -11.42 0.89
C THR A 238 8.16 -11.90 0.37
N ARG A 239 9.23 -11.14 0.62
CA ARG A 239 10.59 -11.55 0.23
C ARG A 239 11.00 -12.84 0.92
N ASP A 240 10.81 -12.91 2.23
CA ASP A 240 11.13 -14.09 3.03
C ASP A 240 10.24 -15.28 2.64
N LEU A 241 8.94 -15.03 2.39
CA LEU A 241 8.00 -16.05 1.93
C LEU A 241 8.49 -16.73 0.64
N VAL A 242 8.91 -15.95 -0.36
CA VAL A 242 9.40 -16.50 -1.63
C VAL A 242 10.67 -17.34 -1.43
N MET A 243 11.62 -16.85 -0.64
CA MET A 243 12.86 -17.57 -0.36
C MET A 243 12.63 -18.87 0.43
N LEU A 244 11.70 -18.85 1.39
CA LEU A 244 11.28 -20.02 2.17
C LEU A 244 10.59 -21.06 1.27
N ASN A 245 9.67 -20.62 0.41
CA ASN A 245 8.99 -21.50 -0.54
C ASN A 245 9.99 -22.18 -1.48
N GLN A 246 10.97 -21.43 -2.01
CA GLN A 246 12.01 -22.01 -2.84
C GLN A 246 12.86 -23.03 -2.08
N SER A 247 13.26 -22.70 -0.85
CA SER A 247 14.04 -23.61 0.00
C SER A 247 13.28 -24.92 0.26
N ARG A 248 11.97 -24.83 0.49
CA ARG A 248 11.09 -25.98 0.68
C ARG A 248 11.03 -26.86 -0.57
N ILE A 249 10.88 -26.27 -1.75
CA ILE A 249 10.83 -27.01 -3.03
C ILE A 249 12.14 -27.78 -3.23
N CYS A 250 13.29 -27.12 -3.08
CA CYS A 250 14.59 -27.78 -3.23
C CYS A 250 14.79 -28.93 -2.23
N GLN A 251 14.31 -28.81 -0.99
CA GLN A 251 14.36 -29.90 -0.01
C GLN A 251 13.48 -31.10 -0.39
N MET A 252 12.36 -30.86 -1.09
CA MET A 252 11.48 -31.93 -1.56
C MET A 252 12.08 -32.66 -2.76
N GLU A 253 12.84 -31.98 -3.61
CA GLU A 253 13.52 -32.56 -4.78
C GLU A 253 14.74 -33.42 -4.43
N LEU A 254 15.31 -33.24 -3.24
CA LEU A 254 16.45 -34.02 -2.74
C LEU A 254 16.04 -35.33 -2.04
N LYS A 255 14.75 -35.63 -1.94
CA LYS A 255 14.20 -36.87 -1.38
C LYS A 255 13.83 -37.86 -2.48
#